data_AF-A0A556QGS6-F1
#
_entry.id   AF-A0A556QGS6-F1
#
_cell.length_a   1.000
_cell.length_b   1.000
_cell.length_c   1.000
_cell.angle_alpha   90.00
_cell.angle_beta   90.00
_cell.angle_gamma   90.00
#
_symmetry.space_group_name_H-M   'P 1'
#
loop_
_entity.id
_entity.type
_entity.pdbx_description
1 polymer ?
#
loop_
_entity_poly.entity_id
_entity_poly.type
_entity_poly.pdbx_seq_one_letter_code
_entity_poly.pdbx_strand_id
1 'polypeptide(L)' 'MSIAELRLLPNSEKLKIIETLWADLSADEASFESPAWHAEELRKTEEDLKAGRVTAVDWDEAKKALRKRFE' A
#
# COMPACT_ATOMS: atom_id res chain seq x y z
N MET A 1 7.42 20.87 5.58
CA MET A 1 7.66 20.62 4.15
C MET A 1 6.33 20.63 3.43
N SER A 2 6.18 21.42 2.37
CA SER A 2 4.96 21.49 1.57
C SER A 2 4.96 20.43 0.46
N ILE A 3 3.77 20.11 -0.04
CA ILE A 3 3.63 19.24 -1.23
C ILE A 3 4.36 19.85 -2.44
N ALA A 4 4.40 21.18 -2.54
CA ALA A 4 5.13 21.87 -3.60
C ALA A 4 6.64 21.61 -3.51
N GLU A 5 7.22 21.63 -2.31
CA GLU A 5 8.63 21.31 -2.08
C GLU A 5 8.95 19.85 -2.39
N LEU A 6 8.06 18.91 -2.00
CA LEU A 6 8.24 17.48 -2.29
C LEU A 6 8.37 17.20 -3.79
N ARG A 7 7.63 17.92 -4.64
CA ARG A 7 7.66 17.71 -6.09
C ARG A 7 9.03 18.03 -6.70
N LEU A 8 9.76 18.97 -6.11
CA LEU A 8 11.08 19.42 -6.59
C LEU A 8 12.21 18.46 -6.20
N LEU A 9 11.97 17.49 -5.31
CA LEU A 9 13.00 16.56 -4.87
C LEU A 9 13.37 15.53 -5.95
N PRO A 10 14.65 15.09 -5.98
CA PRO A 10 15.05 13.90 -6.73
C PRO A 10 14.26 12.66 -6.29
N ASN A 11 14.07 11.70 -7.20
CA ASN A 11 13.32 10.48 -6.90
C ASN A 11 13.93 9.68 -5.73
N SER A 12 15.25 9.66 -5.59
CA SER A 12 15.94 8.99 -4.47
C SER A 12 15.54 9.58 -3.11
N GLU A 13 15.41 10.90 -3.01
CA GLU A 13 15.00 11.57 -1.77
C GLU A 13 13.51 11.38 -1.51
N LYS A 14 12.67 11.42 -2.55
CA LYS A 14 11.24 11.07 -2.44
C LYS A 14 11.06 9.66 -1.87
N LEU A 15 11.84 8.69 -2.34
CA LEU A 15 11.78 7.31 -1.86
C LEU A 15 12.16 7.22 -0.38
N LYS A 16 13.25 7.85 0.06
CA LYS A 16 13.63 7.88 1.49
C LYS A 16 12.54 8.48 2.38
N ILE A 17 11.89 9.55 1.91
CA ILE A 17 10.78 10.18 2.64
C ILE A 17 9.59 9.22 2.72
N ILE A 18 9.23 8.55 1.62
CA ILE A 18 8.15 7.55 1.61
C ILE A 18 8.44 6.43 2.62
N GLU A 19 9.64 5.85 2.61
CA GLU A 19 10.03 4.78 3.54
C GLU A 19 9.98 5.25 5.01
N THR A 20 10.46 6.46 5.28
CA THR A 20 10.44 7.03 6.65
C THR A 20 9.01 7.25 7.13
N LEU A 21 8.18 7.90 6.30
CA LEU A 21 6.77 8.14 6.63
C LEU A 21 6.00 6.83 6.80
N TRP A 22 6.28 5.83 5.96
CA TRP A 22 5.65 4.52 6.06
C TRP A 22 6.04 3.81 7.35
N ALA A 23 7.32 3.81 7.72
CA ALA A 23 7.80 3.25 8.98
C ALA A 23 7.16 3.94 10.19
N ASP A 24 7.09 5.27 10.18
CA ASP A 24 6.49 6.04 11.29
C ASP A 24 4.98 5.76 11.43
N LEU A 25 4.23 5.75 10.31
CA LEU A 25 2.79 5.49 10.32
C LEU A 25 2.43 4.04 10.68
N SER A 26 3.29 3.09 10.32
CA SER A 26 3.07 1.67 10.60
C SER A 26 3.55 1.22 11.99
N ALA A 27 4.31 2.05 12.70
CA ALA A 27 4.84 1.72 14.03
C ALA A 27 3.76 1.66 15.12
N ASP A 28 2.68 2.44 14.99
CA ASP A 28 1.55 2.44 15.92
C ASP A 28 0.23 2.51 15.14
N GLU A 29 -0.21 1.34 14.67
CA GLU A 29 -1.44 1.17 13.90
C GLU A 29 -2.70 1.61 14.67
N ALA A 30 -2.67 1.59 16.01
CA ALA A 30 -3.79 2.03 16.84
C ALA A 30 -3.88 3.57 16.97
N SER A 31 -2.78 4.29 16.73
CA SER A 31 -2.75 5.75 16.79
C SER A 31 -3.38 6.44 15.57
N PHE A 32 -3.59 5.69 14.49
CA PHE A 32 -4.09 6.22 13.23
C PHE A 32 -5.49 5.70 12.91
N GLU A 33 -6.47 6.61 12.85
CA GLU A 33 -7.80 6.26 12.35
C GLU A 33 -7.74 6.09 10.83
N SER A 34 -8.03 4.87 10.37
CA SER A 34 -8.13 4.58 8.94
C SER A 34 -9.16 5.50 8.27
N PRO A 35 -8.87 6.04 7.08
CA PRO A 35 -9.85 6.83 6.33
C PRO A 35 -11.16 6.06 6.10
N ALA A 36 -12.30 6.75 6.12
CA ALA A 36 -13.61 6.12 5.99
C ALA A 36 -13.79 5.25 4.72
N TRP A 37 -13.10 5.60 3.62
CA TRP A 37 -13.15 4.81 2.38
C TRP A 37 -12.45 3.45 2.51
N HIS A 38 -11.51 3.29 3.45
CA HIS A 38 -10.74 2.05 3.61
C HIS A 38 -11.64 0.89 4.02
N ALA A 39 -12.58 1.13 4.95
CA ALA A 39 -13.54 0.13 5.38
C ALA A 39 -14.45 -0.36 4.24
N GLU A 40 -14.83 0.55 3.32
CA GLU A 40 -15.64 0.20 2.17
C GLU A 40 -14.89 -0.70 1.17
N GLU A 41 -13.63 -0.40 0.88
CA GLU A 41 -12.79 -1.25 0.02
C GLU A 41 -12.51 -2.63 0.63
N LEU A 42 -12.30 -2.70 1.96
CA LEU A 42 -12.17 -3.98 2.66
C LEU A 42 -13.44 -4.83 2.55
N ARG A 43 -14.62 -4.22 2.81
CA ARG A 43 -15.91 -4.89 2.69
C ARG A 43 -16.15 -5.42 1.28
N LYS A 44 -15.88 -4.60 0.26
CA LYS A 44 -16.00 -4.98 -1.14
C LYS A 44 -15.07 -6.15 -1.49
N THR A 45 -13.83 -6.10 -1.03
CA THR A 45 -12.84 -7.17 -1.25
C THR A 45 -13.28 -8.48 -0.60
N GLU A 46 -13.82 -8.43 0.62
CA GLU A 46 -14.39 -9.61 1.28
C GLU A 46 -15.60 -10.20 0.55
N GLU A 47 -16.51 -9.34 0.06
CA GLU A 47 -17.67 -9.76 -0.73
C GLU A 47 -17.24 -10.42 -2.04
N ASP A 48 -16.23 -9.86 -2.73
CA ASP A 48 -15.64 -10.42 -3.94
C ASP A 48 -14.98 -11.77 -3.67
N LEU A 49 -14.28 -11.92 -2.53
CA LEU A 49 -13.65 -13.17 -2.14
C LEU A 49 -14.69 -14.26 -1.84
N LYS A 50 -15.74 -13.92 -1.06
CA LYS A 50 -16.85 -14.84 -0.75
C LYS A 50 -17.62 -15.26 -2.01
N ALA A 51 -17.72 -14.36 -2.99
CA ALA A 51 -18.34 -14.64 -4.28
C ALA A 51 -17.43 -15.38 -5.28
N GLY A 52 -16.17 -15.65 -4.93
CA GLY A 52 -15.20 -16.31 -5.81
C GLY A 52 -14.71 -15.46 -6.99
N ARG A 53 -14.92 -14.13 -6.95
CA ARG A 53 -14.46 -13.19 -7.98
C ARG A 53 -12.99 -12.86 -7.86
N VAL A 54 -12.43 -13.00 -6.65
CA VAL A 54 -11.00 -12.87 -6.37
C VAL A 54 -10.52 -14.09 -5.60
N THR A 55 -9.21 -14.32 -5.62
CA THR A 55 -8.55 -15.40 -4.88
C THR A 55 -7.43 -14.82 -4.04
N ALA A 56 -7.20 -15.41 -2.86
CA ALA A 56 -6.01 -15.15 -2.09
C ALA A 56 -4.82 -15.84 -2.77
N VAL A 57 -3.69 -15.14 -2.82
CA VAL A 57 -2.42 -15.68 -3.33
C VAL A 57 -1.38 -15.54 -2.23
N ASP A 58 -0.48 -16.52 -2.13
CA ASP A 58 0.67 -16.40 -1.26
C ASP A 58 1.52 -15.20 -1.67
N TRP A 59 2.00 -14.44 -0.68
CA TRP A 59 2.70 -13.19 -0.95
C TRP A 59 4.04 -13.40 -1.69
N ASP A 60 4.75 -14.47 -1.39
CA ASP A 60 6.00 -14.79 -2.07
C ASP A 60 5.74 -15.29 -3.50
N GLU A 61 4.66 -16.03 -3.71
CA GLU A 61 4.21 -16.40 -5.06
C GLU A 61 3.82 -15.18 -5.89
N ALA A 62 3.04 -14.25 -5.32
CA ALA A 62 2.65 -13.01 -5.99
C ALA A 62 3.86 -12.17 -6.41
N LYS A 63 4.83 -11.99 -5.51
CA LYS A 63 6.08 -11.28 -5.80
C LYS A 63 6.87 -11.94 -6.93
N LYS A 64 6.99 -13.27 -6.93
CA LYS A 64 7.66 -14.01 -8.01
C LYS A 64 6.95 -13.82 -9.35
N ALA A 65 5.62 -13.94 -9.37
CA ALA A 65 4.82 -13.76 -10.58
C ALA A 65 4.95 -12.35 -11.17
N LEU A 66 4.94 -11.32 -10.32
CA LEU A 66 5.12 -9.93 -10.75
C LEU A 66 6.50 -9.69 -11.35
N ARG A 67 7.58 -10.14 -10.70
CA ARG A 67 8.95 -9.97 -11.23
C ARG A 67 9.10 -10.64 -12.59
N LYS A 68 8.63 -11.89 -12.73
CA LYS A 68 8.66 -12.63 -14.00
C LYS A 68 7.92 -11.93 -15.14
N ARG A 69 6.92 -11.09 -14.85
CA ARG A 69 6.14 -10.36 -15.86
C ARG A 69 6.89 -9.17 -16.46
N PHE A 70 7.89 -8.63 -15.76
CA PHE A 70 8.62 -7.42 -16.13
C PHE A 70 10.13 -7.65 -16.31
N GLU A 71 10.57 -8.91 -16.20
CA GLU A 71 11.85 -9.39 -16.76
C GLU A 71 11.72 -9.61 -18.27
#